data_AF-A0A1B0EX96-F1
#
_entry.id   AF-A0A1B0EX96-F1
#
_cell.length_a   1.000
_cell.length_b   1.000
_cell.length_c   1.000
_cell.angle_alpha   90.00
_cell.angle_beta   90.00
_cell.angle_gamma   90.00
#
_symmetry.space_group_name_H-M   'P 1'
#
loop_
_entity.id
_entity.type
_entity.pdbx_description
1 polymer ?
#
loop_
_entity_poly.entity_id
_entity_poly.type
_entity_poly.pdbx_seq_one_letter_code
_entity_poly.pdbx_strand_id
1 'polypeptide(L)'
;MDEIKNKFLDLIHKQQNKNVKIPAMGFSDYFIQNVQASSIQSVPSTEKSKIPDSEVRLSDQEILEGTESIYFEDNANTSIYELEKFSERCDLEVISQQMSVLKQQHKVISKKVLQLILDNRTACNEEFTRIEETEKMLCEAIWVCKKGRSYLNFAKKNLTTTSLEILATYKKREILMELLKTLKTIKRIVSYSKLF
;
A
#
# COMPACT_ATOMS: atom_id res chain seq x y z
N MET A 1 27.17 22.61 -17.45
CA MET A 1 26.69 21.62 -16.45
C MET A 1 25.18 21.70 -16.21
N ASP A 2 24.51 22.77 -16.64
CA ASP A 2 23.07 22.97 -16.39
C ASP A 2 22.16 22.33 -17.45
N GLU A 3 22.66 22.08 -18.65
CA GLU A 3 21.90 21.38 -19.70
C GLU A 3 21.62 19.91 -19.35
N ILE A 4 22.53 19.24 -18.64
CA ILE A 4 22.34 17.84 -18.22
C ILE A 4 21.27 17.78 -17.13
N LYS A 5 21.25 18.76 -16.22
CA LYS A 5 20.24 18.87 -15.16
C LYS A 5 18.86 19.16 -15.75
N ASN A 6 18.76 20.05 -16.73
CA ASN A 6 17.50 20.36 -17.39
C ASN A 6 16.95 19.17 -18.18
N LYS A 7 17.81 18.41 -18.87
CA LYS A 7 17.41 17.16 -19.54
C LYS A 7 16.97 16.08 -18.55
N PHE A 8 17.60 16.00 -17.38
CA PHE A 8 17.22 15.04 -16.34
C PHE A 8 15.87 15.42 -15.70
N LEU A 9 15.62 16.72 -15.50
CA LEU A 9 14.35 17.24 -14.99
C LEU A 9 13.20 16.99 -15.98
N ASP A 10 13.46 17.15 -17.28
CA ASP A 10 12.51 16.85 -18.36
C ASP A 10 12.17 15.36 -18.44
N LEU A 11 13.14 14.47 -18.17
CA LEU A 11 12.88 13.03 -18.11
C LEU A 11 12.03 12.63 -16.89
N ILE A 12 12.21 13.29 -15.75
CA ILE A 12 11.41 13.05 -14.54
C ILE A 12 9.97 13.55 -14.75
N HIS A 13 9.79 14.77 -15.29
CA HIS A 13 8.45 15.25 -15.66
C HIS A 13 7.78 14.37 -16.73
N LYS A 14 8.54 13.81 -17.67
CA LYS A 14 8.02 12.88 -18.69
C LYS A 14 7.67 11.50 -18.13
N GLN A 15 8.30 11.04 -17.06
CA GLN A 15 7.91 9.81 -16.35
C GLN A 15 6.71 10.03 -15.42
N GLN A 16 6.62 11.18 -14.76
CA GLN A 16 5.48 11.51 -13.90
C GLN A 16 4.17 11.70 -14.71
N ASN A 17 4.28 12.04 -16.00
CA ASN A 17 3.15 12.21 -16.93
C ASN A 17 2.79 10.94 -17.74
N LYS A 18 3.56 9.86 -17.58
CA LYS A 18 3.06 8.53 -17.96
C LYS A 18 2.15 8.06 -16.84
N ASN A 19 0.90 8.49 -16.95
CA ASN A 19 -0.25 7.85 -16.31
C ASN A 19 -0.04 6.34 -16.36
N VAL A 20 0.38 5.75 -15.23
CA VAL A 20 0.10 4.34 -14.97
C VAL A 20 -1.42 4.32 -14.86
N LYS A 21 -2.06 4.13 -16.01
CA LYS A 21 -3.47 3.79 -16.12
C LYS A 21 -3.59 2.43 -15.48
N ILE A 22 -3.70 2.42 -14.15
CA ILE A 22 -4.41 1.38 -13.44
C ILE A 22 -5.74 1.30 -14.19
N PRO A 23 -6.09 0.17 -14.81
CA PRO A 23 -7.38 0.03 -15.45
C PRO A 23 -8.42 0.36 -14.40
N ALA A 24 -9.10 1.49 -14.56
CA ALA A 24 -10.30 1.77 -13.79
C ALA A 24 -11.22 0.60 -14.10
N MET A 25 -11.36 -0.32 -13.15
CA MET A 25 -12.34 -1.39 -13.19
C MET A 25 -13.72 -0.74 -13.19
N GLY A 26 -14.17 -0.35 -14.38
CA GLY A 26 -15.56 -0.31 -14.86
C GLY A 26 -16.67 0.33 -14.03
N PHE A 27 -16.40 1.04 -12.94
CA PHE A 27 -17.45 1.67 -12.13
C PHE A 27 -17.02 3.07 -11.76
N SER A 28 -17.63 4.04 -12.45
CA SER A 28 -17.37 5.44 -12.19
C SER A 28 -18.30 5.93 -11.07
N ASP A 29 -17.86 6.99 -10.37
CA ASP A 29 -18.49 7.61 -9.18
C ASP A 29 -19.98 7.96 -9.32
N TYR A 30 -20.57 7.88 -10.53
CA TYR A 30 -22.00 8.10 -10.74
C TYR A 30 -22.90 7.15 -9.94
N PHE A 31 -22.45 5.92 -9.65
CA PHE A 31 -23.25 5.00 -8.84
C PHE A 31 -23.17 5.27 -7.34
N ILE A 32 -22.05 5.80 -6.84
CA ILE A 32 -21.88 6.06 -5.41
C ILE A 32 -22.71 7.28 -4.98
N GLN A 33 -22.78 8.30 -5.84
CA GLN A 33 -23.52 9.52 -5.54
C GLN A 33 -25.05 9.32 -5.54
N ASN A 34 -25.58 8.43 -6.38
CA ASN A 34 -27.03 8.14 -6.40
C ASN A 34 -27.52 7.38 -5.16
N VAL A 35 -26.65 6.62 -4.49
CA VAL A 35 -27.01 5.90 -3.25
C VAL A 35 -26.93 6.83 -2.03
N GLN A 36 -25.98 7.76 -1.98
CA GLN A 36 -25.90 8.74 -0.89
C GLN A 36 -27.01 9.81 -0.96
N ALA A 37 -27.46 10.21 -2.15
CA ALA A 37 -28.46 11.27 -2.31
C ALA A 37 -29.92 10.84 -1.98
N SER A 38 -30.19 9.56 -1.75
CA SER A 38 -31.55 9.05 -1.47
C SER A 38 -31.86 8.82 0.02
N SER A 39 -30.97 9.23 0.93
CA SER A 39 -31.28 9.25 2.35
C SER A 39 -31.92 10.59 2.77
N ILE A 40 -33.24 10.52 3.02
CA ILE A 40 -34.07 11.46 3.79
C ILE A 40 -34.45 12.76 3.07
N GLN A 41 -35.56 12.71 2.33
CA GLN A 41 -36.52 13.82 2.27
C GLN A 41 -37.94 13.27 2.03
N SER A 42 -38.83 13.65 2.95
CA SER A 42 -40.26 13.33 3.04
C SER A 42 -41.04 13.76 1.80
N VAL A 43 -41.82 12.84 1.21
CA VAL A 43 -42.81 13.14 0.16
C VAL A 43 -44.22 13.01 0.77
N PRO A 44 -45.16 13.95 0.52
CA PRO A 44 -46.50 13.93 1.10
C PRO A 44 -47.44 12.92 0.42
N SER A 45 -48.36 12.43 1.22
CA SER A 45 -49.45 11.48 0.94
C SER A 45 -50.31 11.85 -0.26
N THR A 46 -50.63 10.87 -1.12
CA THR A 46 -51.97 10.70 -1.74
C THR A 46 -52.12 9.26 -2.27
N GLU A 47 -52.98 8.50 -1.59
CA GLU A 47 -53.82 7.38 -2.04
C GLU A 47 -53.27 6.32 -3.01
N LYS A 48 -53.07 5.08 -2.50
CA LYS A 48 -53.98 3.94 -2.78
C LYS A 48 -53.59 2.67 -2.00
N SER A 49 -54.65 2.00 -1.54
CA SER A 49 -54.77 0.62 -1.05
C SER A 49 -53.95 0.18 0.16
N LYS A 50 -54.62 0.20 1.31
CA LYS A 50 -54.38 -0.69 2.47
C LYS A 50 -54.40 -2.16 2.03
N ILE A 51 -53.35 -2.89 2.39
CA ILE A 51 -53.31 -4.35 2.53
C ILE A 51 -52.65 -4.57 3.91
N PRO A 52 -53.20 -5.44 4.79
CA PRO A 52 -53.02 -5.31 6.23
C PRO A 52 -51.61 -5.72 6.69
N ASP A 53 -51.11 -4.93 7.64
CA ASP A 53 -49.97 -5.21 8.51
C ASP A 53 -50.22 -6.49 9.33
N SER A 54 -49.63 -7.61 8.90
CA SER A 54 -49.39 -8.76 9.78
C SER A 54 -48.54 -9.81 9.08
N GLU A 55 -47.23 -9.61 9.03
CA GLU A 55 -46.25 -10.69 8.92
C GLU A 55 -44.94 -10.24 9.58
N VAL A 56 -44.44 -11.11 10.45
CA VAL A 56 -43.33 -10.89 11.39
C VAL A 56 -42.11 -10.29 10.69
N ARG A 57 -41.54 -9.21 11.25
CA ARG A 57 -40.21 -8.71 10.84
C ARG A 57 -39.15 -9.72 11.30
N LEU A 58 -39.06 -10.85 10.60
CA LEU A 58 -37.92 -11.74 10.68
C LEU A 58 -36.67 -10.91 10.41
N SER A 59 -35.64 -11.08 11.24
CA SER A 59 -34.39 -10.35 11.05
C SER A 59 -33.79 -10.73 9.69
N ASP A 60 -33.18 -9.79 8.97
CA ASP A 60 -32.44 -10.05 7.72
C ASP A 60 -31.47 -11.25 7.89
N GLN A 61 -31.01 -11.51 9.12
CA GLN A 61 -30.18 -12.66 9.49
C GLN A 61 -30.95 -14.00 9.58
N GLU A 62 -32.17 -14.02 10.13
CA GLU A 62 -33.01 -15.24 10.19
C GLU A 62 -33.49 -15.65 8.80
N ILE A 63 -33.76 -14.68 7.92
CA ILE A 63 -34.12 -14.93 6.52
C ILE A 63 -32.93 -15.55 5.76
N LEU A 64 -31.70 -15.17 6.11
CA LEU A 64 -30.49 -15.75 5.55
C LEU A 64 -30.22 -17.16 6.09
N GLU A 65 -30.34 -17.36 7.40
CA GLU A 65 -30.14 -18.67 8.04
C GLU A 65 -31.25 -19.67 7.67
N GLY A 66 -32.44 -19.17 7.35
CA GLY A 66 -33.55 -19.97 6.81
C GLY A 66 -33.47 -20.24 5.31
N THR A 67 -32.47 -19.70 4.59
CA THR A 67 -32.25 -20.08 3.18
C THR A 67 -31.53 -21.42 3.11
N GLU A 68 -32.04 -22.29 2.25
CA GLU A 68 -31.56 -23.64 2.13
C GLU A 68 -30.16 -23.70 1.52
N SER A 69 -29.29 -24.56 2.08
CA SER A 69 -27.88 -24.65 1.67
C SER A 69 -27.69 -25.00 0.19
N ILE A 70 -28.71 -25.60 -0.41
CA ILE A 70 -28.75 -26.03 -1.82
C ILE A 70 -28.61 -24.81 -2.77
N TYR A 71 -29.07 -23.61 -2.38
CA TYR A 71 -28.91 -22.40 -3.19
C TYR A 71 -27.47 -21.85 -3.22
N PHE A 72 -26.60 -22.31 -2.32
CA PHE A 72 -25.19 -21.90 -2.26
C PHE A 72 -24.25 -22.87 -2.98
N GLU A 73 -24.75 -24.02 -3.45
CA GLU A 73 -23.96 -25.01 -4.17
C GLU A 73 -23.92 -24.74 -5.67
N ASP A 74 -22.71 -24.68 -6.24
CA ASP A 74 -22.47 -24.30 -7.65
C ASP A 74 -23.00 -25.34 -8.66
N ASN A 75 -23.29 -26.56 -8.23
CA ASN A 75 -23.72 -27.69 -9.07
C ASN A 75 -25.19 -28.13 -8.85
N ALA A 76 -25.93 -27.47 -7.96
CA ALA A 76 -27.29 -27.88 -7.64
C ALA A 76 -28.27 -27.33 -8.68
N ASN A 77 -29.03 -28.23 -9.33
CA ASN A 77 -30.16 -27.85 -10.19
C ASN A 77 -31.32 -27.33 -9.33
N THR A 78 -31.19 -26.09 -8.88
CA THR A 78 -32.16 -25.37 -8.06
C THR A 78 -33.56 -25.37 -8.70
N SER A 79 -33.60 -25.31 -10.03
CA SER A 79 -34.84 -25.37 -10.82
C SER A 79 -35.59 -26.70 -10.70
N ILE A 80 -34.87 -27.82 -10.59
CA ILE A 80 -35.47 -29.15 -10.44
C ILE A 80 -35.96 -29.33 -8.99
N TYR A 81 -35.17 -28.86 -8.03
CA TYR A 81 -35.50 -28.91 -6.60
C TYR A 81 -36.79 -28.13 -6.28
N GLU A 82 -36.96 -26.94 -6.85
CA GLU A 82 -38.22 -26.20 -6.73
C GLU A 82 -39.37 -26.95 -7.39
N LEU A 83 -39.18 -27.49 -8.61
CA LEU A 83 -40.23 -28.22 -9.32
C LEU A 83 -40.71 -29.46 -8.57
N GLU A 84 -39.80 -30.19 -7.92
CA GLU A 84 -40.12 -31.37 -7.12
C GLU A 84 -40.98 -31.00 -5.89
N LYS A 85 -40.77 -29.80 -5.32
CA LYS A 85 -41.56 -29.26 -4.21
C LYS A 85 -43.01 -28.91 -4.58
N PHE A 86 -43.30 -28.70 -5.87
CA PHE A 86 -44.63 -28.35 -6.39
C PHE A 86 -45.49 -29.55 -6.81
N SER A 87 -44.97 -30.78 -6.74
CA SER A 87 -45.48 -31.96 -7.44
C SER A 87 -46.92 -32.40 -7.14
N GLU A 88 -47.58 -31.98 -6.05
CA GLU A 88 -48.82 -32.64 -5.61
C GLU A 88 -50.10 -31.80 -5.56
N ARG A 89 -50.07 -30.46 -5.57
CA ARG A 89 -51.24 -29.56 -5.71
C ARG A 89 -50.79 -28.11 -5.90
N CYS A 90 -50.83 -27.60 -7.13
CA CYS A 90 -50.49 -26.22 -7.45
C CYS A 90 -51.71 -25.29 -7.32
N ASP A 91 -51.87 -24.66 -6.16
CA ASP A 91 -52.71 -23.48 -6.03
C ASP A 91 -51.91 -22.23 -6.42
N LEU A 92 -52.50 -21.38 -7.28
CA LEU A 92 -51.89 -20.15 -7.78
C LEU A 92 -51.47 -19.18 -6.64
N GLU A 93 -52.20 -19.19 -5.52
CA GLU A 93 -51.89 -18.37 -4.35
C GLU A 93 -50.61 -18.80 -3.64
N VAL A 94 -50.36 -20.12 -3.55
CA VAL A 94 -49.14 -20.67 -2.91
C VAL A 94 -47.90 -20.33 -3.73
N ILE A 95 -47.99 -20.40 -5.06
CA ILE A 95 -46.91 -20.01 -5.98
C ILE A 95 -46.61 -18.52 -5.84
N SER A 96 -47.64 -17.67 -5.76
CA SER A 96 -47.47 -16.22 -5.58
C SER A 96 -46.77 -15.90 -4.25
N GLN A 97 -47.16 -16.58 -3.16
CA GLN A 97 -46.56 -16.39 -1.84
C GLN A 97 -45.10 -16.87 -1.81
N GLN A 98 -44.79 -18.03 -2.38
CA GLN A 98 -43.41 -18.53 -2.46
C GLN A 98 -42.53 -17.66 -3.37
N MET A 99 -43.07 -17.13 -4.47
CA MET A 99 -42.35 -16.15 -5.29
C MET A 99 -42.05 -14.86 -4.52
N SER A 100 -42.97 -14.41 -3.66
CA SER A 100 -42.74 -13.24 -2.80
C SER A 100 -41.62 -13.50 -1.79
N VAL A 101 -41.63 -14.67 -1.13
CA VAL A 101 -40.59 -15.10 -0.17
C VAL A 101 -39.22 -15.19 -0.86
N LEU A 102 -39.14 -15.82 -2.03
CA LEU A 102 -37.88 -15.97 -2.76
C LEU A 102 -37.34 -14.61 -3.23
N LYS A 103 -38.21 -13.68 -3.65
CA LYS A 103 -37.81 -12.31 -3.96
C LYS A 103 -37.27 -11.56 -2.73
N GLN A 104 -37.87 -11.78 -1.55
CA GLN A 104 -37.40 -11.19 -0.32
C GLN A 104 -36.03 -11.77 0.08
N GLN A 105 -35.86 -13.10 0.02
CA GLN A 105 -34.57 -13.77 0.25
C GLN A 105 -33.49 -13.26 -0.71
N HIS A 106 -33.77 -13.20 -2.01
CA HIS A 106 -32.83 -12.68 -3.00
C HIS A 106 -32.41 -11.23 -2.71
N LYS A 107 -33.36 -10.38 -2.30
CA LYS A 107 -33.08 -8.99 -1.94
C LYS A 107 -32.14 -8.89 -0.73
N VAL A 108 -32.36 -9.71 0.29
CA VAL A 108 -31.53 -9.75 1.50
C VAL A 108 -30.14 -10.31 1.20
N ILE A 109 -30.04 -11.40 0.43
CA ILE A 109 -28.76 -11.99 0.00
C ILE A 109 -27.96 -10.98 -0.84
N SER A 110 -28.59 -10.34 -1.83
CA SER A 110 -27.93 -9.35 -2.69
C SER A 110 -27.38 -8.17 -1.88
N LYS A 111 -28.17 -7.66 -0.92
CA LYS A 111 -27.72 -6.62 0.02
C LYS A 111 -26.54 -7.09 0.87
N LYS A 112 -26.57 -8.31 1.39
CA LYS A 112 -25.49 -8.86 2.23
C LYS A 112 -24.21 -9.12 1.44
N VAL A 113 -24.32 -9.65 0.23
CA VAL A 113 -23.17 -9.88 -0.68
C VAL A 113 -22.53 -8.54 -1.05
N LEU A 114 -23.34 -7.54 -1.41
CA LEU A 114 -22.83 -6.20 -1.68
C LEU A 114 -22.09 -5.62 -0.47
N GLN A 115 -22.65 -5.77 0.73
CA GLN A 115 -22.01 -5.32 1.95
C GLN A 115 -20.67 -6.03 2.20
N LEU A 116 -20.62 -7.36 2.04
CA LEU A 116 -19.37 -8.12 2.15
C LEU A 116 -18.32 -7.69 1.11
N ILE A 117 -18.73 -7.40 -0.12
CA ILE A 117 -17.83 -6.89 -1.16
C ILE A 117 -17.26 -5.52 -0.76
N LEU A 118 -18.10 -4.63 -0.24
CA LEU A 118 -17.66 -3.31 0.22
C LEU A 118 -16.70 -3.44 1.41
N ASP A 119 -17.05 -4.25 2.41
CA ASP A 119 -16.22 -4.49 3.59
C ASP A 119 -14.87 -5.10 3.19
N ASN A 120 -14.87 -6.13 2.34
CA ASN A 120 -13.63 -6.75 1.86
C ASN A 120 -12.78 -5.78 1.02
N ARG A 121 -13.40 -4.89 0.24
CA ARG A 121 -12.68 -3.84 -0.48
C ARG A 121 -11.99 -2.87 0.49
N THR A 122 -12.65 -2.50 1.59
CA THR A 122 -12.04 -1.61 2.59
C THR A 122 -10.88 -2.29 3.32
N ALA A 123 -11.04 -3.54 3.74
CA ALA A 123 -9.98 -4.30 4.39
C ALA A 123 -8.76 -4.50 3.47
N CYS A 124 -9.02 -4.83 2.19
CA CYS A 124 -7.96 -4.97 1.19
C CYS A 124 -7.23 -3.64 0.95
N ASN A 125 -7.95 -2.52 0.88
CA ASN A 125 -7.34 -1.19 0.74
C ASN A 125 -6.48 -0.82 1.95
N GLU A 126 -6.91 -1.14 3.17
CA GLU A 126 -6.10 -0.92 4.37
C GLU A 126 -4.79 -1.71 4.34
N GLU A 127 -4.85 -2.99 3.95
CA GLU A 127 -3.64 -3.81 3.80
C GLU A 127 -2.71 -3.26 2.72
N PHE A 128 -3.24 -2.77 1.60
CA PHE A 128 -2.43 -2.09 0.59
C PHE A 128 -1.74 -0.84 1.14
N THR A 129 -2.43 -0.02 1.94
CA THR A 129 -1.80 1.16 2.56
C THR A 129 -0.67 0.77 3.52
N ARG A 130 -0.85 -0.30 4.31
CA ARG A 130 0.21 -0.83 5.19
C ARG A 130 1.42 -1.31 4.38
N ILE A 131 1.19 -2.02 3.28
CA ILE A 131 2.26 -2.47 2.39
C ILE A 131 3.03 -1.26 1.82
N GLU A 132 2.33 -0.24 1.33
CA GLU A 132 2.95 0.98 0.80
C GLU A 132 3.79 1.71 1.86
N GLU A 133 3.29 1.83 3.09
CA GLU A 133 4.04 2.40 4.21
C GLU A 133 5.32 1.61 4.52
N THR A 134 5.22 0.28 4.58
CA THR A 134 6.40 -0.58 4.83
C THR A 134 7.42 -0.49 3.70
N GLU A 135 6.98 -0.42 2.44
CA GLU A 135 7.85 -0.22 1.29
C GLU A 135 8.60 1.11 1.39
N LYS A 136 7.89 2.19 1.75
CA LYS A 136 8.47 3.51 1.95
C LYS A 136 9.54 3.50 3.05
N MET A 137 9.24 2.90 4.20
CA MET A 137 10.20 2.77 5.31
C MET A 137 11.43 1.96 4.89
N LEU A 138 11.24 0.88 4.14
CA LEU A 138 12.34 0.07 3.63
C LEU A 138 13.23 0.86 2.66
N CYS A 139 12.63 1.63 1.75
CA CYS A 139 13.36 2.49 0.84
C CYS A 139 14.20 3.54 1.58
N GLU A 140 13.63 4.15 2.62
CA GLU A 140 14.35 5.10 3.47
C GLU A 140 15.51 4.43 4.21
N ALA A 141 15.29 3.27 4.82
CA ALA A 141 16.33 2.51 5.51
C ALA A 141 17.48 2.12 4.56
N ILE A 142 17.16 1.65 3.35
CA ILE A 142 18.17 1.33 2.33
C ILE A 142 18.95 2.58 1.92
N TRP A 143 18.28 3.72 1.76
CA TRP A 143 18.93 4.98 1.42
C TRP A 143 19.89 5.42 2.53
N VAL A 144 19.46 5.38 3.80
CA VAL A 144 20.31 5.68 4.96
C VAL A 144 21.51 4.73 5.01
N CYS A 145 21.31 3.43 4.80
CA CYS A 145 22.39 2.44 4.75
C CYS A 145 23.40 2.75 3.63
N LYS A 146 22.93 3.04 2.42
CA LYS A 146 23.80 3.40 1.29
C LYS A 146 24.59 4.67 1.57
N LYS A 147 23.94 5.70 2.13
CA LYS A 147 24.55 6.96 2.50
C LYS A 147 25.60 6.76 3.61
N GLY A 148 25.28 6.00 4.64
CA GLY A 148 26.21 5.63 5.72
C GLY A 148 27.43 4.87 5.22
N ARG A 149 27.24 3.88 4.33
CA ARG A 149 28.36 3.15 3.69
C ARG A 149 29.25 4.07 2.85
N SER A 150 28.65 5.01 2.12
CA SER A 150 29.40 5.99 1.33
C SER A 150 30.25 6.90 2.22
N TYR A 151 29.67 7.46 3.29
CA TYR A 151 30.42 8.29 4.24
C TYR A 151 31.51 7.52 4.97
N LEU A 152 31.26 6.27 5.38
CA LEU A 152 32.29 5.45 6.01
C LEU A 152 33.45 5.17 5.06
N ASN A 153 33.16 4.89 3.79
CA ASN A 153 34.19 4.68 2.77
C ASN A 153 34.99 5.97 2.52
N PHE A 154 34.32 7.11 2.46
CA PHE A 154 34.97 8.42 2.36
C PHE A 154 35.87 8.72 3.57
N ALA A 155 35.36 8.51 4.80
CA ALA A 155 36.12 8.69 6.03
C ALA A 155 37.33 7.75 6.10
N LYS A 156 37.17 6.48 5.69
CA LYS A 156 38.28 5.52 5.61
C LYS A 156 39.39 6.02 4.68
N LYS A 157 39.02 6.50 3.48
CA LYS A 157 39.98 7.05 2.52
C LYS A 157 40.70 8.28 3.08
N ASN A 158 39.96 9.23 3.65
CA ASN A 158 40.56 10.43 4.24
C ASN A 158 41.48 10.08 5.41
N LEU A 159 41.08 9.18 6.31
CA LEU A 159 41.92 8.74 7.41
C LEU A 159 43.22 8.13 6.88
N THR A 160 43.16 7.24 5.88
CA THR A 160 44.37 6.67 5.29
C THR A 160 45.26 7.74 4.67
N THR A 161 44.70 8.68 3.90
CA THR A 161 45.47 9.76 3.27
C THR A 161 46.12 10.65 4.31
N THR A 162 45.36 11.16 5.28
CA THR A 162 45.88 12.02 6.35
C THR A 162 46.90 11.28 7.22
N SER A 163 46.69 9.99 7.51
CA SER A 163 47.67 9.19 8.26
C SER A 163 49.00 9.03 7.51
N LEU A 164 48.95 8.86 6.18
CA LEU A 164 50.13 8.80 5.32
C LEU A 164 50.83 10.16 5.23
N GLU A 165 50.08 11.26 5.15
CA GLU A 165 50.62 12.62 5.18
C GLU A 165 51.34 12.92 6.51
N ILE A 166 50.75 12.51 7.64
CA ILE A 166 51.38 12.63 8.96
C ILE A 166 52.68 11.81 9.00
N LEU A 167 52.66 10.57 8.48
CA LEU A 167 53.84 9.71 8.46
C LEU A 167 54.97 10.28 7.57
N ALA A 168 54.62 10.80 6.39
CA ALA A 168 55.57 11.46 5.50
C ALA A 168 56.20 12.70 6.17
N THR A 169 55.38 13.50 6.86
CA THR A 169 55.85 14.67 7.61
C THR A 169 56.77 14.28 8.77
N TYR A 170 56.42 13.21 9.49
CA TYR A 170 57.24 12.66 10.56
C TYR A 170 58.61 12.20 10.04
N LYS A 171 58.64 11.44 8.94
CA LYS A 171 59.88 10.99 8.30
C LYS A 171 60.74 12.16 7.81
N LYS A 172 60.12 13.19 7.23
CA LYS A 172 60.83 14.44 6.83
C LYS A 172 61.50 15.11 8.03
N ARG A 173 60.80 15.17 9.18
CA ARG A 173 61.34 15.74 10.42
C ARG A 173 62.51 14.91 10.97
N GLU A 174 62.41 13.59 10.92
CA GLU A 174 63.47 12.68 11.37
C GLU A 174 64.78 12.87 10.60
N ILE A 175 64.69 12.94 9.26
CA ILE A 175 65.85 13.20 8.38
C ILE A 175 66.49 14.57 8.70
N LEU A 176 65.66 15.60 8.92
CA LEU A 176 66.13 16.94 9.29
C LEU A 176 66.86 16.95 10.64
N MET A 177 66.36 16.20 11.62
CA MET A 177 67.01 16.05 12.93
C MET A 177 68.36 15.31 12.81
N GLU A 178 68.42 14.27 11.99
CA GLU A 178 69.66 13.55 11.72
C GLU A 178 70.69 14.44 11.03
N LEU A 179 70.30 15.19 10.00
CA LEU A 179 71.15 16.16 9.31
C LEU A 179 71.66 17.26 10.27
N LEU A 180 70.80 17.74 11.16
CA LEU A 180 71.19 18.73 12.17
C LEU A 180 72.20 18.14 13.17
N LYS A 181 72.06 16.87 13.54
CA LYS A 181 73.00 16.15 14.41
C LYS A 181 74.36 15.96 13.73
N THR A 182 74.38 15.57 12.45
CA THR A 182 75.65 15.43 11.69
C THR A 182 76.33 16.79 11.52
N LEU A 183 75.60 17.84 11.17
CA LEU A 183 76.13 19.21 11.04
C LEU A 183 76.72 19.74 12.36
N LYS A 184 76.01 19.53 13.50
CA LYS A 184 76.54 19.87 14.82
C LYS A 184 77.82 19.12 15.15
N THR A 185 77.91 17.85 14.76
CA THR A 185 79.10 17.02 14.99
C THR A 185 80.28 17.54 14.16
N ILE A 186 80.06 17.86 12.88
CA ILE A 186 81.08 18.49 12.01
C ILE A 186 81.53 19.83 12.58
N LYS A 187 80.59 20.71 12.94
CA LYS A 187 80.91 22.01 13.57
C LYS A 187 81.78 21.84 14.81
N ARG A 188 81.46 20.84 15.65
CA ARG A 188 82.23 20.52 16.86
C ARG A 188 83.66 20.08 16.50
N ILE A 189 83.83 19.18 15.54
CA ILE A 189 85.15 18.70 15.09
C ILE A 189 86.00 19.86 14.52
N VAL A 190 85.41 20.69 13.65
CA VAL A 190 86.09 21.86 13.08
C VAL A 190 86.48 22.88 14.16
N SER A 191 85.67 23.04 15.20
CA SER A 191 86.00 23.95 16.31
C SER A 191 87.18 23.44 17.14
N TYR A 192 87.27 22.13 17.40
CA TYR A 192 88.44 21.54 18.08
C TYR A 192 89.71 21.60 17.23
N SER A 193 89.61 21.46 15.90
CA SER A 193 90.74 21.59 14.98
C SER A 193 91.30 23.01 14.85
N LYS A 194 90.55 24.05 15.21
CA LYS A 194 91.01 25.45 15.21
C LYS A 194 91.65 25.88 16.54
N LEU A 195 91.56 25.04 17.57
CA LEU A 195 92.10 25.27 18.91
C LEU A 195 93.51 24.65 19.11
N PHE A 196 93.99 23.88 18.12
CA PHE A 196 95.36 23.39 17.98
C PHE A 196 96.04 24.15 16.85
#